data_AF-A0A6L8VI78-F1
#
_entry.id   AF-A0A6L8VI78-F1
#
_cell.length_a   1.000
_cell.length_b   1.000
_cell.length_c   1.000
_cell.angle_alpha   90.00
_cell.angle_beta   90.00
_cell.angle_gamma   90.00
#
_symmetry.space_group_name_H-M   'P 1'
#
loop_
_entity.id
_entity.type
_entity.pdbx_description
1 polymer ?
#
loop_
_entity_poly.entity_id
_entity_poly.type
_entity_poly.pdbx_seq_one_letter_code
_entity_poly.pdbx_strand_id
1 'polypeptide(L)' 'MARFTPILACETTAAQLLDMKPAEFRAAVEAGHLPRGRELVPGLVRWPVEDLKRIASGDAIEGGGIQW' A
#
# COMPACT_ATOMS: atom_id res chain seq x y z
N MET A 1 -25.02 -4.53 11.70
CA MET A 1 -24.30 -3.31 11.28
C MET A 1 -23.42 -3.66 10.09
N ALA A 2 -23.63 -3.04 8.94
CA ALA A 2 -22.76 -3.25 7.79
C ALA A 2 -21.36 -2.69 8.13
N ARG A 3 -20.33 -3.53 8.08
CA ARG A 3 -18.94 -3.08 8.17
C ARG A 3 -18.58 -2.48 6.81
N PHE A 4 -18.30 -1.18 6.79
CA PHE A 4 -17.76 -0.56 5.58
C PHE A 4 -16.35 -1.09 5.35
N THR A 5 -16.09 -1.60 4.15
CA THR A 5 -14.74 -1.99 3.72
C THR A 5 -14.02 -0.74 3.24
N PRO A 6 -12.93 -0.31 3.90
CA PRO A 6 -12.19 0.86 3.46
C PRO A 6 -11.54 0.60 2.10
N ILE A 7 -11.67 1.56 1.18
CA ILE A 7 -11.00 1.53 -0.13
C ILE A 7 -9.56 2.09 -0.08
N LEU A 8 -9.24 2.84 0.99
CA LEU A 8 -7.95 3.45 1.26
C LEU A 8 -7.45 3.04 2.64
N ALA A 9 -6.21 2.56 2.73
CA ALA A 9 -5.54 2.17 3.95
C ALA A 9 -4.56 3.26 4.40
N CYS A 10 -4.46 3.48 5.72
CA CYS A 10 -3.33 4.20 6.31
C CYS A 10 -2.09 3.30 6.36
N GLU A 11 -0.92 3.86 6.66
CA GLU A 11 0.34 3.10 6.78
C GLU A 11 0.17 1.87 7.68
N THR A 12 -0.44 2.05 8.85
CA THR A 12 -0.66 0.96 9.82
C THR A 12 -1.57 -0.14 9.27
N THR A 13 -2.63 0.21 8.54
CA THR A 13 -3.54 -0.77 7.93
C THR A 13 -2.89 -1.44 6.73
N ALA A 14 -2.13 -0.70 5.92
CA ALA A 14 -1.42 -1.24 4.77
C ALA A 14 -0.36 -2.26 5.20
N ALA A 15 0.39 -1.94 6.26
CA ALA A 15 1.35 -2.86 6.86
C ALA A 15 0.67 -4.14 7.38
N GLN A 16 -0.46 -4.01 8.10
CA GLN A 16 -1.22 -5.17 8.58
C GLN A 16 -1.79 -6.03 7.44
N LEU A 17 -2.24 -5.42 6.34
CA LEU A 17 -2.76 -6.16 5.18
C LEU A 17 -1.67 -7.01 4.51
N LEU A 18 -0.41 -6.59 4.59
CA LEU A 18 0.75 -7.32 4.07
C LEU A 18 1.51 -8.10 5.16
N ASP A 19 0.88 -8.32 6.31
CA ASP A 19 1.44 -9.05 7.46
C ASP A 19 2.83 -8.53 7.94
N MET A 20 3.01 -7.22 7.97
CA MET A 20 4.26 -6.59 8.39
C MET A 20 4.07 -5.45 9.40
N LYS A 21 5.16 -5.08 10.08
CA LYS A 21 5.16 -3.92 10.99
C LYS A 21 5.12 -2.61 10.19
N PRO A 22 4.51 -1.53 10.71
CA PRO A 22 4.48 -0.24 10.03
C PRO A 22 5.87 0.31 9.66
N ALA A 23 6.88 0.04 10.51
CA ALA A 23 8.26 0.44 10.25
C ALA A 23 8.87 -0.30 9.05
N GLU A 24 8.62 -1.60 8.92
CA GLU A 24 9.06 -2.42 7.78
C GLU A 24 8.37 -1.96 6.50
N PHE A 25 7.07 -1.69 6.57
CA PHE A 25 6.31 -1.16 5.44
C PHE A 25 6.87 0.19 4.98
N ARG A 26 7.14 1.11 5.91
CA ARG A 26 7.76 2.40 5.60
C ARG A 26 9.15 2.22 4.97
N ALA A 27 9.98 1.33 5.52
CA ALA A 27 11.30 1.05 4.97
C ALA A 27 11.21 0.49 3.54
N ALA A 28 10.26 -0.41 3.27
CA ALA A 28 10.03 -0.97 1.94
C ALA A 28 9.52 0.06 0.93
N VAL A 29 8.69 1.02 1.36
CA VAL A 29 8.24 2.14 0.53
C VAL A 29 9.40 3.09 0.22
N GLU A 30 10.22 3.44 1.22
CA GLU A 30 11.39 4.31 1.04
C GLU A 30 12.47 3.65 0.18
N ALA A 31 12.66 2.34 0.30
CA ALA A 31 13.57 1.53 -0.53
C ALA A 31 13.05 1.27 -1.95
N GLY A 32 11.80 1.65 -2.26
CA GLY A 32 11.19 1.47 -3.58
C GLY A 32 10.67 0.06 -3.87
N HIS A 33 10.62 -0.83 -2.87
CA HIS A 33 10.03 -2.17 -3.00
C HIS A 33 8.50 -2.15 -2.98
N LEU A 34 7.90 -1.16 -2.31
CA LEU A 34 6.46 -0.93 -2.26
C LEU A 34 6.12 0.44 -2.86
N PRO A 35 4.92 0.60 -3.44
CA PRO A 35 4.51 1.87 -4.01
C PRO A 35 4.39 2.95 -2.93
N ARG A 36 4.77 4.17 -3.30
CA ARG A 36 4.50 5.35 -2.48
C ARG A 36 2.99 5.55 -2.35
N GLY A 37 2.54 5.91 -1.15
CA GLY A 37 1.13 6.18 -0.92
C GLY A 37 0.67 7.42 -1.68
N ARG A 38 -0.62 7.47 -2.00
CA ARG A 38 -1.26 8.62 -2.62
C ARG A 38 -1.53 9.68 -1.56
N GLU A 39 -1.01 10.89 -1.77
CA GLU A 39 -1.42 12.04 -0.98
C GLU A 39 -2.83 12.48 -1.41
N LEU A 40 -3.77 12.49 -0.45
CA LEU A 40 -5.16 12.89 -0.71
C LEU A 40 -5.39 14.37 -0.39
N VAL A 41 -4.74 14.82 0.67
CA VAL A 41 -4.64 16.22 1.11
C VAL A 41 -3.24 16.40 1.70
N PRO A 42 -2.72 17.63 1.80
CA PRO A 42 -1.37 17.88 2.30
C PRO A 42 -1.11 17.17 3.64
N GLY A 43 -0.12 16.27 3.68
CA GLY A 43 0.24 15.52 4.89
C GLY A 43 -0.62 14.29 5.20
N LEU A 44 -1.63 13.98 4.38
CA LEU A 44 -2.43 12.76 4.50
C LEU A 44 -2.17 11.81 3.34
N VAL A 45 -1.32 10.83 3.62
CA VAL A 45 -0.96 9.77 2.68
C VAL A 45 -1.78 8.51 2.97
N ARG A 46 -2.32 7.91 1.89
CA ARG A 46 -3.10 6.68 1.92
C ARG A 46 -2.76 5.76 0.76
N TRP A 47 -2.83 4.46 1.00
CA TRP A 47 -2.61 3.43 0.00
C TRP A 47 -3.95 2.85 -0.46
N PRO A 48 -4.22 2.75 -1.75
CA PRO A 48 -5.39 2.04 -2.23
C PRO A 48 -5.30 0.56 -1.85
N VAL A 49 -6.36 0.04 -1.24
CA VAL A 49 -6.41 -1.35 -0.80
C VAL A 49 -6.30 -2.31 -1.99
N GLU A 50 -6.81 -1.91 -3.15
CA GLU A 50 -6.71 -2.68 -4.40
C GLU A 50 -5.25 -2.84 -4.88
N ASP A 51 -4.43 -1.79 -4.79
CA ASP A 51 -3.00 -1.88 -5.14
C ASP A 51 -2.24 -2.82 -4.19
N LEU A 52 -2.53 -2.73 -2.88
CA LEU A 52 -1.95 -3.63 -1.88
C LEU A 52 -2.34 -5.09 -2.14
N LYS A 53 -3.60 -5.35 -2.55
CA LYS A 53 -4.05 -6.68 -2.94
C LYS A 53 -3.33 -7.18 -4.19
N ARG A 54 -3.15 -6.35 -5.21
CA ARG A 54 -2.41 -6.73 -6.44
C ARG A 54 -0.98 -7.12 -6.14
N ILE A 55 -0.31 -6.39 -5.24
CA ILE A 55 1.04 -6.74 -4.77
C ILE A 55 1.03 -8.09 -4.06
N ALA A 56 0.09 -8.31 -3.13
CA ALA A 56 -0.02 -9.57 -2.40
C ALA A 56 -0.35 -10.77 -3.30
N SER A 57 -1.13 -10.56 -4.36
CA SER A 57 -1.48 -11.60 -5.34
C SER A 57 -0.40 -11.86 -6.39
N GLY A 58 0.68 -11.06 -6.43
CA GLY A 58 1.71 -11.15 -7.49
C GLY A 58 1.26 -10.59 -8.85
N ASP A 59 0.09 -9.96 -8.92
CA ASP A 59 -0.51 -9.34 -10.10
C ASP A 59 0.08 -7.95 -10.40
N ALA A 60 0.95 -7.43 -9.52
CA ALA A 60 1.72 -6.21 -9.76
C ALA A 60 2.74 -6.33 -10.91
N ILE A 61 2.81 -7.50 -11.57
CA ILE A 61 3.59 -7.73 -12.78
C ILE A 61 2.62 -7.66 -13.97
N GLU A 62 2.20 -6.47 -14.39
CA GLU A 62 1.82 -6.13 -15.78
C GLU A 62 1.16 -4.75 -15.80
N GLY A 63 1.93 -3.70 -16.12
CA GLY A 63 1.37 -2.38 -16.41
C GLY A 63 2.13 -1.19 -15.85
N GLY A 64 3.46 -1.16 -16.02
CA GLY A 64 4.26 0.04 -15.76
C GLY A 64 5.50 -0.24 -14.92
N GLY A 65 6.53 -0.76 -15.58
CA GLY A 65 7.94 -0.84 -15.17
C GLY A 65 8.25 -0.69 -13.68
N ILE A 66 8.56 -1.81 -13.03
CA ILE A 66 9.65 -1.80 -12.04
C ILE A 66 10.92 -1.54 -12.84
N GLN A 67 11.32 -0.28 -12.93
CA GLN A 67 12.68 0.07 -13.33
C GLN A 67 13.53 -0.11 -12.09
N TRP A 68 14.29 -1.22 -12.05
CA TRP A 68 15.43 -1.37 -11.14
C TRP A 68 16.48 -0.30 -11.46
#